data_AF-A0A8S3E5N0-F1
#
_entry.id   AF-A0A8S3E5N0-F1
#
_cell.length_a   1.000
_cell.length_b   1.000
_cell.length_c   1.000
_cell.angle_alpha   90.00
_cell.angle_beta   90.00
_cell.angle_gamma   90.00
#
_symmetry.space_group_name_H-M   'P 1'
#
loop_
_entity.id
_entity.type
_entity.pdbx_description
1 polymer ?
#
loop_
_entity_poly.entity_id
_entity_poly.type
_entity_poly.pdbx_seq_one_letter_code
_entity_poly.pdbx_strand_id
1 'polypeptide(L)'
;SFMKRNYIDLLNLNRDLIHGYKIRCTNHEELMKKLRYLNQMVQKAGNLRIGKYKTIAINQCRAAIKANNAQLLIKTIKTGSV
;
A
#
# COMPACT_ATOMS: atom_id res chain seq x y z
N SER A 1 -7.18 -3.72 47.94
CA SER A 1 -5.89 -4.44 47.80
C SER A 1 -5.16 -4.05 46.53
N PHE A 2 -3.83 -3.93 46.63
CA PHE A 2 -2.90 -3.72 45.52
C PHE A 2 -3.17 -4.64 44.33
N MET A 3 -3.47 -5.92 44.57
CA MET A 3 -3.81 -6.89 43.52
C MET A 3 -5.01 -6.46 42.65
N LYS A 4 -6.09 -5.95 43.26
CA LYS A 4 -7.29 -5.52 42.51
C LYS A 4 -6.99 -4.35 41.56
N ARG A 5 -6.09 -3.43 41.97
CA ARG A 5 -5.65 -2.31 41.12
C ARG A 5 -4.84 -2.79 39.93
N ASN A 6 -3.83 -3.63 40.15
CA ASN A 6 -3.03 -4.22 39.06
C ASN A 6 -3.88 -4.99 38.04
N TYR A 7 -4.90 -5.74 38.49
CA TYR A 7 -5.82 -6.42 37.57
C TYR A 7 -6.68 -5.46 36.74
N ILE A 8 -7.13 -4.34 37.33
CA ILE A 8 -7.87 -3.30 36.60
C ILE A 8 -6.96 -2.64 35.57
N ASP A 9 -5.71 -2.33 35.94
CA ASP A 9 -4.73 -1.72 35.04
C ASP A 9 -4.39 -2.65 33.87
N LEU A 10 -4.18 -3.94 34.14
CA LEU A 10 -3.96 -4.95 33.11
C LEU A 10 -5.17 -5.08 32.16
N LEU A 11 -6.39 -5.00 32.70
CA LEU A 11 -7.61 -5.09 31.91
C LEU A 11 -7.78 -3.87 31.01
N ASN A 12 -7.45 -2.68 31.50
CA ASN A 12 -7.44 -1.45 30.70
C ASN A 12 -6.38 -1.52 29.60
N LEU A 13 -5.15 -1.96 29.92
CA LEU A 13 -4.09 -2.14 28.95
C LEU A 13 -4.46 -3.14 27.85
N ASN A 14 -5.08 -4.26 28.22
CA ASN A 14 -5.55 -5.25 27.25
C ASN A 14 -6.63 -4.67 26.32
N ARG A 15 -7.55 -3.86 26.85
CA ARG A 15 -8.56 -3.18 26.01
C ARG A 15 -7.91 -2.22 25.02
N ASP A 16 -6.96 -1.41 25.47
CA ASP A 16 -6.24 -0.47 24.62
C ASP A 16 -5.41 -1.20 23.54
N LEU A 17 -4.77 -2.32 23.91
CA LEU A 17 -4.02 -3.15 22.99
C LEU A 17 -4.92 -3.75 21.90
N ILE A 18 -6.06 -4.31 22.28
CA ILE A 18 -7.04 -4.88 21.32
C ILE A 18 -7.56 -3.78 20.39
N HIS A 19 -7.86 -2.60 20.93
CA HIS A 19 -8.32 -1.46 20.15
C HIS A 19 -7.26 -1.00 19.13
N GLY A 20 -6.02 -0.80 19.59
CA GLY A 20 -4.91 -0.41 18.72
C GLY A 20 -4.56 -1.47 17.68
N TYR A 21 -4.66 -2.75 18.04
CA TYR A 21 -4.49 -3.86 17.10
C TYR A 21 -5.56 -3.84 16.00
N LYS A 22 -6.83 -3.62 16.36
CA LYS A 22 -7.92 -3.51 15.39
C LYS A 22 -7.69 -2.37 14.39
N ILE A 23 -7.30 -1.19 14.87
CA ILE A 23 -6.94 -0.05 14.01
C ILE A 23 -5.80 -0.43 13.07
N ARG A 24 -4.75 -1.07 13.59
CA ARG A 24 -3.59 -1.51 12.80
C ARG A 24 -3.99 -2.50 11.71
N CYS A 25 -4.86 -3.46 12.02
CA CYS A 25 -5.37 -4.42 11.05
C CYS A 25 -6.16 -3.71 9.94
N THR A 26 -7.06 -2.79 10.28
CA THR A 26 -7.82 -2.01 9.30
C THR A 26 -6.89 -1.21 8.38
N ASN A 27 -5.93 -0.49 8.96
CA ASN A 27 -4.96 0.28 8.18
C ASN A 27 -4.11 -0.62 7.26
N HIS A 28 -3.71 -1.79 7.77
CA HIS A 28 -2.95 -2.77 6.99
C HIS A 28 -3.76 -3.32 5.82
N GLU A 29 -5.02 -3.68 6.02
CA GLU A 29 -5.90 -4.15 4.94
C GLU A 29 -6.10 -3.09 3.86
N GLU A 30 -6.35 -1.84 4.26
CA GLU A 30 -6.48 -0.73 3.31
C GLU A 30 -5.19 -0.49 2.53
N LEU A 31 -4.04 -0.53 3.19
CA LEU A 31 -2.75 -0.39 2.54
C LEU A 31 -2.52 -1.51 1.53
N MET A 32 -2.80 -2.76 1.89
CA MET A 32 -2.68 -3.90 0.99
C MET A 32 -3.63 -3.80 -0.21
N LYS A 33 -4.86 -3.32 -0.01
CA LYS A 33 -5.81 -3.05 -1.12
C LYS A 33 -5.24 -2.01 -2.08
N LYS A 34 -4.71 -0.89 -1.56
CA LYS A 34 -4.11 0.19 -2.37
C LYS A 34 -2.87 -0.31 -3.14
N LEU A 35 -1.99 -1.09 -2.50
CA LEU A 35 -0.82 -1.68 -3.15
C LEU A 35 -1.19 -2.69 -4.25
N ARG A 36 -2.23 -3.50 -4.02
CA ARG A 36 -2.75 -4.41 -5.05
C ARG A 36 -3.28 -3.62 -6.25
N TYR A 37 -4.04 -2.56 -6.00
CA TYR A 37 -4.55 -1.69 -7.07
C TYR A 37 -3.43 -1.04 -7.89
N LEU A 38 -2.38 -0.52 -7.22
CA LEU A 38 -1.21 0.04 -7.90
C LEU A 38 -0.52 -1.00 -8.80
N ASN A 39 -0.29 -2.21 -8.30
CA ASN A 39 0.31 -3.28 -9.10
C ASN A 39 -0.56 -3.66 -10.30
N GLN A 40 -1.88 -3.75 -10.13
CA GLN A 40 -2.82 -3.99 -11.22
C GLN A 40 -2.77 -2.87 -12.27
N MET A 41 -2.67 -1.61 -11.85
CA MET A 41 -2.53 -0.47 -12.77
C MET A 41 -1.24 -0.53 -13.59
N VAL A 42 -0.11 -0.90 -12.97
CA VAL A 42 1.16 -1.10 -13.68
C VAL A 42 1.03 -2.23 -14.70
N GLN A 43 0.41 -3.36 -14.34
CA GLN A 43 0.20 -4.48 -15.24
C GLN A 43 -0.73 -4.11 -16.40
N LYS A 44 -1.83 -3.40 -16.12
CA LYS A 44 -2.74 -2.88 -17.15
C LYS A 44 -1.97 -1.98 -18.12
N ALA A 45 -1.20 -1.02 -17.62
CA ALA A 45 -0.38 -0.15 -18.46
C ALA A 45 0.62 -0.95 -19.34
N GLY A 46 1.23 -2.00 -18.80
CA GLY A 46 2.07 -2.91 -19.58
C GLY A 46 1.28 -3.64 -20.68
N ASN A 47 0.09 -4.15 -20.36
CA ASN A 47 -0.75 -4.92 -21.29
C ASN A 47 -1.34 -4.09 -22.44
N LEU A 48 -1.37 -2.75 -22.33
CA LEU A 48 -1.68 -1.87 -23.47
C LEU A 48 -0.57 -1.87 -24.54
N ARG A 49 0.57 -2.51 -24.29
CA ARG A 49 1.75 -2.50 -25.15
C ARG A 49 2.19 -3.94 -25.47
N ILE A 50 2.89 -4.10 -26.59
CA ILE A 50 3.32 -5.42 -27.09
C ILE A 50 4.85 -5.50 -27.10
N GLY A 51 5.38 -6.68 -26.75
CA GLY A 51 6.81 -6.98 -26.81
C GLY A 51 7.66 -6.06 -25.91
N LYS A 52 8.75 -5.51 -26.46
CA LYS A 52 9.72 -4.68 -25.72
C LYS A 52 9.09 -3.48 -25.01
N TYR A 53 8.05 -2.87 -25.60
CA TYR A 53 7.39 -1.68 -25.05
C TYR A 53 6.58 -1.98 -23.78
N LYS A 54 6.11 -3.22 -23.61
CA LYS A 54 5.46 -3.68 -22.37
C LYS A 54 6.45 -3.66 -21.21
N THR A 55 7.62 -4.26 -21.39
CA THR A 55 8.66 -4.33 -20.37
C THR A 55 9.17 -2.94 -20.00
N ILE A 56 9.37 -2.07 -20.99
CA ILE A 56 9.79 -0.68 -20.77
C ILE A 56 8.75 0.09 -19.93
N ALA A 57 7.46 0.01 -20.28
CA ALA A 57 6.41 0.70 -19.55
C ALA A 57 6.27 0.21 -18.10
N ILE A 58 6.38 -1.10 -17.85
CA ILE A 58 6.36 -1.66 -16.49
C ILE A 58 7.55 -1.14 -15.67
N ASN A 59 8.75 -1.13 -16.25
CA ASN A 59 9.95 -0.65 -15.57
C ASN A 59 9.88 0.84 -15.26
N GLN A 60 9.42 1.66 -16.20
CA GLN A 60 9.22 3.09 -15.99
C GLN A 60 8.17 3.39 -14.93
N CYS A 61 7.04 2.66 -14.93
CA CYS A 61 6.03 2.81 -13.88
C CYS A 61 6.59 2.48 -12.50
N ARG A 62 7.39 1.40 -12.38
CA ARG A 62 8.05 1.02 -11.13
C ARG A 62 9.08 2.07 -10.69
N ALA A 63 9.84 2.64 -11.62
CA ALA A 63 10.78 3.71 -11.34
C ALA A 63 10.08 4.98 -10.84
N ALA A 64 8.97 5.37 -11.47
CA ALA A 64 8.16 6.52 -11.05
C ALA A 64 7.56 6.32 -9.65
N ILE A 65 7.10 5.11 -9.33
CA ILE A 65 6.61 4.75 -7.99
C ILE A 65 7.75 4.87 -6.96
N LYS A 66 8.94 4.33 -7.26
CA LYS A 66 10.11 4.41 -6.36
C LYS A 66 10.58 5.85 -6.13
N ALA A 67 10.45 6.71 -7.15
CA ALA A 67 10.75 8.14 -7.07
C ALA A 67 9.62 8.97 -6.43
N ASN A 68 8.52 8.33 -5.99
CA ASN A 68 7.32 8.99 -5.48
C ASN A 68 6.76 10.07 -6.41
N ASN A 69 6.92 9.89 -7.72
CA ASN A 69 6.51 10.87 -8.74
C ASN A 69 5.21 10.42 -9.43
N ALA A 70 4.08 10.86 -8.87
CA ALA A 70 2.75 10.51 -9.36
C ALA A 70 2.46 11.10 -10.76
N GLN A 71 2.97 12.31 -11.06
CA GLN A 71 2.78 12.93 -12.36
C GLN A 71 3.49 12.14 -13.45
N LEU A 72 4.73 11.71 -13.18
CA LEU A 72 5.48 10.85 -14.09
C LEU A 72 4.79 9.51 -14.30
N LEU A 73 4.28 8.88 -13.24
CA LEU A 73 3.51 7.63 -13.34
C LEU A 73 2.30 7.78 -14.28
N ILE A 74 1.50 8.84 -14.11
CA ILE A 74 0.33 9.10 -14.96
C ILE A 74 0.77 9.35 -16.41
N LYS A 75 1.85 10.11 -16.63
CA LYS A 75 2.40 10.41 -17.95
C LYS A 75 2.87 9.14 -18.65
N THR A 76 3.63 8.29 -17.97
CA THR A 76 4.12 7.01 -18.48
C THR A 76 2.97 6.09 -18.85
N ILE A 77 1.91 6.02 -18.03
CA ILE A 77 0.73 5.20 -18.34
C ILE A 77 0.03 5.71 -19.61
N LYS A 78 -0.21 7.03 -19.71
CA LYS A 78 -0.92 7.66 -20.83
C LYS A 78 -0.14 7.63 -22.15
N THR A 79 1.15 7.95 -22.12
CA THR A 79 1.94 8.22 -23.34
C THR A 79 2.97 7.13 -23.67
N GLY A 80 3.32 6.27 -22.71
CA GLY A 80 4.29 5.20 -22.91
C GLY A 80 5.75 5.64 -22.96
N SER A 81 6.01 6.92 -22.71
CA SER A 81 7.34 7.51 -22.59
C SER A 81 7.42 8.43 -21.38
N VAL A 82 8.67 8.68 -20.97
CA VAL A 82 9.04 9.66 -19.93
C VAL A 82 8.80 11.07 -20.43
#